data_AF-A0A1R0KU22-F1
#
_entry.id   AF-A0A1R0KU22-F1
#
_cell.length_a   1.000
_cell.length_b   1.000
_cell.length_c   1.000
_cell.angle_alpha   90.00
_cell.angle_beta   90.00
_cell.angle_gamma   90.00
#
_symmetry.space_group_name_H-M   'P 1'
#
loop_
_entity.id
_entity.type
_entity.pdbx_description
1 polymer ?
#
loop_
_entity_poly.entity_id
_entity_poly.type
_entity_poly.pdbx_seq_one_letter_code
_entity_poly.pdbx_strand_id
1 'polypeptide(L)'
;MSEPKPIHEDIDLGRAWQVGRRIYVRCGYNSSLGEQLRQLGANWDRDEKRLWVGSGKKPRVIPLVQAADERVRQIEEIKQQGRWLTIPYEASDIRHRAKDEAVGGVYDGDRKQWAFPTDEGLAEIRELIAERRRREEAAAEEARLQRTEHQRSIRETEQAEAEQEKASRRERLITASGRTPTGDEAELRVISTRLMNKATAWTMAEPLGTLARLRDGRRGIVVDRKVWFTDEEMASSVCWHRETHDEAHWDILHTLAIVEPTAEEQAADDAERAAHADAVEIHQIIEAATRGGDITQGWNGIEDSQRVGVIRCWYGTGERNPGGTLIFTTDERVVLQHPGYYDDYLHTERVSTDPELVARVRAVLAKGSRQREHVDQLIYEYEVVSGDQP
;
A
#
# COMPACT_ATOMS: atom_id res chain seq x y z
N MET A 1 -12.37 -84.03 34.56
CA MET A 1 -12.61 -82.59 34.77
C MET A 1 -14.04 -82.43 35.25
N SER A 2 -14.29 -81.69 36.32
CA SER A 2 -15.67 -81.47 36.78
C SER A 2 -16.37 -80.53 35.80
N GLU A 3 -17.53 -80.91 35.31
CA GLU A 3 -18.33 -80.07 34.41
C GLU A 3 -18.80 -78.79 35.11
N PRO A 4 -18.84 -77.65 34.39
CA PRO A 4 -19.33 -76.38 34.92
C PRO A 4 -20.82 -76.48 35.26
N LYS A 5 -21.18 -76.10 36.48
CA LYS A 5 -22.57 -76.12 36.97
C LYS A 5 -23.09 -74.70 37.16
N PRO A 6 -24.38 -74.43 36.87
CA PRO A 6 -24.96 -73.12 37.15
C PRO A 6 -24.97 -72.88 38.66
N ILE A 7 -24.71 -71.63 39.06
CA ILE A 7 -24.76 -71.26 40.47
C ILE A 7 -26.18 -70.88 40.92
N HIS A 8 -27.02 -70.45 40.00
CA HIS A 8 -28.42 -70.12 40.21
C HIS A 8 -29.17 -70.31 38.89
N GLU A 9 -30.48 -70.55 38.92
CA GLU A 9 -31.29 -70.71 37.71
C GLU A 9 -31.36 -69.42 36.88
N ASP A 10 -31.42 -68.27 37.53
CA ASP A 10 -31.46 -66.95 36.89
C ASP A 10 -30.09 -66.39 36.44
N ILE A 11 -28.99 -67.15 36.59
CA ILE A 11 -27.65 -66.67 36.21
C ILE A 11 -27.13 -67.56 35.09
N ASP A 12 -26.90 -66.94 33.93
CA ASP A 12 -26.33 -67.60 32.75
C ASP A 12 -24.95 -68.23 33.08
N LEU A 13 -24.73 -69.45 32.61
CA LEU A 13 -23.46 -70.17 32.72
C LEU A 13 -22.25 -69.37 32.16
N GLY A 14 -22.45 -68.55 31.14
CA GLY A 14 -21.45 -67.66 30.58
C GLY A 14 -21.09 -66.46 31.47
N ARG A 15 -21.95 -66.15 32.45
CA ARG A 15 -21.76 -65.05 33.43
C ARG A 15 -21.13 -65.56 34.73
N ALA A 16 -21.64 -66.64 35.29
CA ALA A 16 -21.04 -67.28 36.47
C ALA A 16 -21.35 -68.78 36.55
N TRP A 17 -20.35 -69.57 36.93
CA TRP A 17 -20.46 -71.03 36.99
C TRP A 17 -19.61 -71.61 38.12
N GLN A 18 -19.91 -72.83 38.54
CA GLN A 18 -19.17 -73.55 39.59
C GLN A 18 -18.41 -74.75 39.01
N VAL A 19 -17.13 -74.86 39.35
CA VAL A 19 -16.28 -76.03 39.07
C VAL A 19 -15.71 -76.53 40.40
N GLY A 20 -16.15 -77.71 40.83
CA GLY A 20 -15.78 -78.26 42.14
C GLY A 20 -16.11 -77.30 43.29
N ARG A 21 -15.08 -76.85 44.02
CA ARG A 21 -15.23 -75.92 45.17
C ARG A 21 -15.13 -74.44 44.79
N ARG A 22 -14.95 -74.10 43.51
CA ARG A 22 -14.75 -72.72 43.03
C ARG A 22 -15.96 -72.25 42.22
N ILE A 23 -16.40 -71.03 42.47
CA ILE A 23 -17.38 -70.31 41.67
C ILE A 23 -16.63 -69.25 40.88
N TYR A 24 -16.66 -69.33 39.57
CA TYR A 24 -16.07 -68.38 38.65
C TYR A 24 -17.10 -67.33 38.24
N VAL A 25 -16.70 -66.05 38.19
CA VAL A 25 -17.56 -64.94 37.78
C VAL A 25 -16.86 -64.12 36.70
N ARG A 26 -17.54 -63.91 35.58
CA ARG A 26 -17.07 -63.07 34.48
C ARG A 26 -17.37 -61.61 34.74
N CYS A 27 -16.37 -60.86 35.19
CA CYS A 27 -16.45 -59.42 35.38
C CYS A 27 -15.11 -58.75 35.05
N GLY A 28 -15.13 -57.44 34.74
CA GLY A 28 -13.90 -56.67 34.59
C GLY A 28 -13.18 -56.55 35.93
N TYR A 29 -11.85 -56.66 35.94
CA TYR A 29 -11.07 -56.61 37.18
C TYR A 29 -11.29 -55.30 37.95
N ASN A 30 -11.42 -54.16 37.27
CA ASN A 30 -11.68 -52.84 37.88
C ASN A 30 -13.18 -52.47 37.92
N SER A 31 -14.08 -53.42 37.71
CA SER A 31 -15.52 -53.17 37.84
C SER A 31 -15.96 -53.18 39.30
N SER A 32 -17.07 -52.51 39.62
CA SER A 32 -17.69 -52.54 40.96
C SER A 32 -17.98 -53.98 41.42
N LEU A 33 -18.48 -54.85 40.51
CA LEU A 33 -18.66 -56.28 40.81
C LEU A 33 -17.32 -56.97 41.13
N GLY A 34 -16.27 -56.69 40.37
CA GLY A 34 -14.93 -57.25 40.61
C GLY A 34 -14.36 -56.83 41.98
N GLU A 35 -14.57 -55.57 42.37
CA GLU A 35 -14.20 -55.07 43.69
C GLU A 35 -14.99 -55.74 44.82
N GLN A 36 -16.32 -55.80 44.69
CA GLN A 36 -17.20 -56.47 45.66
C GLN A 36 -16.84 -57.96 45.84
N LEU A 37 -16.49 -58.66 44.74
CA LEU A 37 -16.03 -60.04 44.79
C LEU A 37 -14.67 -60.17 45.49
N ARG A 38 -13.73 -59.24 45.26
CA ARG A 38 -12.44 -59.21 45.99
C ARG A 38 -12.63 -58.96 47.49
N GLN A 39 -13.57 -58.08 47.88
CA GLN A 39 -13.95 -57.89 49.29
C GLN A 39 -14.54 -59.17 49.90
N LEU A 40 -15.20 -60.00 49.08
CA LEU A 40 -15.61 -61.36 49.46
C LEU A 40 -14.46 -62.38 49.45
N GLY A 41 -13.22 -62.00 49.17
CA GLY A 41 -12.06 -62.87 49.10
C GLY A 41 -11.97 -63.69 47.82
N ALA A 42 -12.36 -63.11 46.68
CA ALA A 42 -12.13 -63.69 45.36
C ALA A 42 -10.64 -63.67 44.99
N ASN A 43 -10.18 -64.73 44.33
CA ASN A 43 -8.83 -64.82 43.79
C ASN A 43 -8.89 -64.78 42.26
N TRP A 44 -7.84 -64.21 41.65
CA TRP A 44 -7.70 -64.25 40.19
C TRP A 44 -7.15 -65.60 39.75
N ASP A 45 -7.88 -66.27 38.86
CA ASP A 45 -7.38 -67.46 38.15
C ASP A 45 -6.66 -67.00 36.87
N ARG A 46 -5.37 -67.33 36.75
CA ARG A 46 -4.57 -66.96 35.59
C ARG A 46 -4.95 -67.75 34.34
N ASP A 47 -5.38 -69.00 34.52
CA ASP A 47 -5.66 -69.91 33.41
C ASP A 47 -7.02 -69.59 32.81
N GLU A 48 -8.04 -69.43 33.66
CA GLU A 48 -9.39 -69.04 33.23
C GLU A 48 -9.51 -67.53 32.93
N LYS A 49 -8.56 -66.71 33.42
CA LYS A 49 -8.59 -65.24 33.36
C LYS A 49 -9.87 -64.66 33.95
N ARG A 50 -10.29 -65.15 35.12
CA ARG A 50 -11.52 -64.75 35.83
C ARG A 50 -11.31 -64.72 37.33
N LEU A 51 -12.18 -64.00 38.04
CA LEU A 51 -12.23 -64.06 39.50
C LEU A 51 -13.00 -65.32 39.93
N TRP A 52 -12.47 -66.02 40.94
CA TRP A 52 -13.16 -67.13 41.58
C TRP A 52 -13.29 -66.93 43.08
N VAL A 53 -14.41 -67.42 43.62
CA VAL A 53 -14.75 -67.42 45.06
C VAL A 53 -15.03 -68.84 45.53
N GLY A 54 -14.76 -69.13 46.80
CA GLY A 54 -15.07 -70.43 47.37
C GLY A 54 -16.58 -70.70 47.39
N SER A 55 -16.98 -71.93 47.05
CA SER A 55 -18.38 -72.39 47.00
C SER A 55 -19.18 -72.14 48.28
N GLY A 56 -18.55 -72.12 49.46
CA GLY A 56 -19.21 -71.74 50.73
C GLY A 56 -19.74 -70.30 50.77
N LYS A 57 -19.32 -69.43 49.85
CA LYS A 57 -19.78 -68.02 49.74
C LYS A 57 -20.91 -67.84 48.73
N LYS A 58 -21.41 -68.94 48.13
CA LYS A 58 -22.45 -68.93 47.09
C LYS A 58 -23.65 -68.01 47.40
N PRO A 59 -24.25 -68.01 48.62
CA PRO A 59 -25.39 -67.13 48.93
C PRO A 59 -25.08 -65.63 48.87
N ARG A 60 -23.80 -65.23 49.02
CA ARG A 60 -23.37 -63.83 48.92
C ARG A 60 -22.98 -63.42 47.51
N VAL A 61 -22.65 -64.40 46.66
CA VAL A 61 -22.18 -64.17 45.28
C VAL A 61 -23.36 -63.96 44.34
N ILE A 62 -24.42 -64.77 44.49
CA ILE A 62 -25.65 -64.68 43.69
C ILE A 62 -26.23 -63.26 43.66
N PRO A 63 -26.51 -62.59 44.80
CA PRO A 63 -27.10 -61.24 44.77
C PRO A 63 -26.17 -60.18 44.16
N LEU A 64 -24.84 -60.33 44.26
CA LEU A 64 -23.90 -59.40 43.63
C LEU A 64 -23.90 -59.53 42.11
N VAL A 65 -23.95 -60.76 41.60
CA VAL A 65 -24.02 -61.04 40.16
C VAL A 65 -25.35 -60.54 39.61
N GLN A 66 -26.48 -60.86 40.26
CA GLN A 66 -27.80 -60.38 39.87
C GLN A 66 -27.88 -58.84 39.88
N ALA A 67 -27.38 -58.17 40.92
CA ALA A 67 -27.34 -56.71 40.98
C ALA A 67 -26.45 -56.10 39.89
N ALA A 68 -25.39 -56.78 39.47
CA ALA A 68 -24.55 -56.32 38.38
C ALA A 68 -25.21 -56.52 37.01
N ASP A 69 -25.94 -57.62 36.82
CA ASP A 69 -26.66 -57.89 35.58
C ASP A 69 -27.84 -56.93 35.41
N GLU A 70 -28.57 -56.64 36.50
CA GLU A 70 -29.62 -55.62 36.51
C GLU A 70 -29.08 -54.24 36.15
N ARG A 71 -27.91 -53.84 36.68
CA ARG A 71 -27.25 -52.57 36.30
C ARG A 71 -26.89 -52.52 34.81
N VAL A 72 -26.41 -53.63 34.24
CA VAL A 72 -26.10 -53.71 32.81
C VAL A 72 -27.37 -53.59 31.99
N ARG A 73 -28.46 -54.27 32.39
CA ARG A 73 -29.76 -54.17 31.73
C ARG A 73 -30.30 -52.75 31.74
N GLN A 74 -30.24 -52.06 32.89
CA GLN A 74 -30.66 -50.66 33.01
C GLN A 74 -29.85 -49.73 32.10
N ILE A 75 -28.53 -49.93 32.00
CA ILE A 75 -27.69 -49.17 31.06
C ILE A 75 -28.12 -49.43 29.61
N GLU A 76 -28.37 -50.68 29.24
CA GLU A 76 -28.82 -51.04 27.89
C GLU A 76 -30.21 -50.47 27.58
N GLU A 77 -31.14 -50.49 28.53
CA GLU A 77 -32.46 -49.86 28.41
C GLU A 77 -32.34 -48.35 28.17
N ILE A 78 -31.49 -47.65 28.94
CA ILE A 78 -31.23 -46.21 28.73
C ILE A 78 -30.67 -45.95 27.33
N LYS A 79 -29.73 -46.77 26.87
CA LYS A 79 -29.17 -46.65 25.51
C LYS A 79 -30.20 -46.94 24.42
N GLN A 80 -31.10 -47.90 24.64
CA GLN A 80 -32.18 -48.25 23.71
C GLN A 80 -33.24 -47.15 23.62
N GLN A 81 -33.52 -46.42 24.70
CA GLN A 81 -34.44 -45.28 24.69
C GLN A 81 -33.99 -44.14 23.75
N GLY A 82 -32.73 -44.12 23.31
CA GLY A 82 -32.34 -43.33 22.13
C GLY A 82 -32.14 -41.84 22.35
N ARG A 83 -32.11 -41.35 23.59
CA ARG A 83 -31.94 -39.93 23.93
C ARG A 83 -30.47 -39.54 23.98
N TRP A 84 -29.88 -39.35 22.80
CA TRP A 84 -28.45 -39.13 22.64
C TRP A 84 -28.06 -37.64 22.57
N LEU A 85 -26.95 -37.28 23.20
CA LEU A 85 -26.35 -35.95 23.09
C LEU A 85 -24.82 -36.03 23.05
N THR A 86 -24.20 -35.21 22.21
CA THR A 86 -22.75 -35.01 22.22
C THR A 86 -22.40 -33.88 23.18
N ILE A 87 -21.56 -34.18 24.17
CA ILE A 87 -21.02 -33.18 25.09
C ILE A 87 -19.53 -32.97 24.72
N PRO A 88 -19.09 -31.73 24.43
CA PRO A 88 -17.68 -31.44 24.11
C PRO A 88 -16.72 -32.00 25.16
N TYR A 89 -15.54 -32.43 24.73
CA TYR A 89 -14.57 -33.08 25.63
C TYR A 89 -14.03 -32.09 26.68
N GLU A 90 -13.86 -30.84 26.28
CA GLU A 90 -13.41 -29.68 27.05
C GLU A 90 -14.46 -29.20 28.07
N ALA A 91 -15.70 -29.71 27.97
CA ALA A 91 -16.78 -29.44 28.91
C ALA A 91 -16.83 -30.44 30.06
N SER A 92 -15.71 -30.49 30.80
CA SER A 92 -15.54 -31.41 31.92
C SER A 92 -16.63 -31.25 32.99
N ASP A 93 -17.01 -30.02 33.33
CA ASP A 93 -18.08 -29.67 34.25
C ASP A 93 -19.44 -30.24 33.81
N ILE A 94 -19.82 -30.03 32.54
CA ILE A 94 -21.07 -30.54 31.97
C ILE A 94 -21.06 -32.07 31.91
N ARG A 95 -19.91 -32.68 31.63
CA ARG A 95 -19.76 -34.15 31.62
C ARG A 95 -19.86 -34.76 33.02
N HIS A 96 -19.36 -34.08 34.05
CA HIS A 96 -19.60 -34.50 35.43
C HIS A 96 -21.09 -34.41 35.76
N ARG A 97 -21.73 -33.29 35.43
CA ARG A 97 -23.17 -33.10 35.65
C ARG A 97 -24.02 -34.14 34.93
N ALA A 98 -23.67 -34.51 33.70
CA ALA A 98 -24.36 -35.56 32.95
C ALA A 98 -24.29 -36.94 33.62
N LYS A 99 -23.23 -37.21 34.39
CA LYS A 99 -23.02 -38.48 35.11
C LYS A 99 -23.72 -38.50 36.47
N ASP A 100 -24.05 -37.35 37.05
CA ASP A 100 -24.70 -37.26 38.36
C ASP A 100 -25.95 -38.14 38.41
N GLU A 101 -26.20 -38.77 39.56
CA GLU A 101 -27.33 -39.71 39.73
C GLU A 101 -28.69 -39.06 39.44
N ALA A 102 -28.82 -37.75 39.66
CA ALA A 102 -30.03 -36.98 39.34
C ALA A 102 -30.33 -36.92 37.84
N VAL A 103 -29.30 -36.94 36.99
CA VAL A 103 -29.42 -36.88 35.52
C VAL A 103 -29.31 -38.27 34.91
N GLY A 104 -28.47 -39.14 35.48
CA GLY A 104 -28.36 -40.56 35.14
C GLY A 104 -27.79 -40.84 33.74
N GLY A 105 -27.05 -39.90 33.15
CA GLY A 105 -26.51 -40.04 31.81
C GLY A 105 -25.43 -41.13 31.72
N VAL A 106 -25.50 -41.94 30.67
CA VAL A 106 -24.55 -43.03 30.40
C VAL A 106 -23.74 -42.72 29.15
N TYR A 107 -22.42 -42.66 29.30
CA TYR A 107 -21.52 -42.46 28.17
C TYR A 107 -21.33 -43.75 27.35
N ASP A 108 -21.47 -43.63 26.04
CA ASP A 108 -21.16 -44.66 25.07
C ASP A 108 -19.82 -44.34 24.39
N GLY A 109 -18.82 -45.19 24.63
CA GLY A 109 -17.47 -45.00 24.10
C GLY A 109 -17.37 -45.16 22.58
N ASP A 110 -18.21 -46.00 21.98
CA ASP A 110 -18.18 -46.28 20.54
C ASP A 110 -18.81 -45.12 19.77
N ARG A 111 -19.94 -44.61 20.27
CA ARG A 111 -20.64 -43.46 19.68
C ARG A 111 -20.05 -42.11 20.08
N LYS A 112 -19.24 -42.08 21.14
CA LYS A 112 -18.76 -40.85 21.80
C LYS A 112 -19.90 -39.91 22.21
N GLN A 113 -21.01 -40.48 22.66
CA GLN A 113 -22.24 -39.76 23.01
C GLN A 113 -22.77 -40.20 24.38
N TRP A 114 -23.57 -39.35 25.00
CA TRP A 114 -24.25 -39.65 26.26
C TRP A 114 -25.71 -40.00 25.97
N ALA A 115 -26.19 -41.11 26.51
CA ALA A 115 -27.60 -41.49 26.54
C ALA A 115 -28.23 -41.08 27.86
N PHE A 116 -29.45 -40.55 27.81
CA PHE A 116 -30.18 -40.08 28.99
C PHE A 116 -31.46 -40.90 29.26
N PRO A 117 -31.77 -41.21 30.53
CA PRO A 117 -32.97 -41.96 30.92
C PRO A 117 -34.26 -41.14 30.76
N THR A 118 -34.17 -39.81 30.80
CA THR A 118 -35.33 -38.90 30.76
C THR A 118 -35.10 -37.74 29.78
N ASP A 119 -36.20 -37.20 29.26
CA ASP A 119 -36.17 -36.00 28.42
C ASP A 119 -35.78 -34.74 29.21
N GLU A 120 -36.10 -34.70 30.50
CA GLU A 120 -35.70 -33.62 31.42
C GLU A 120 -34.18 -33.55 31.60
N GLY A 121 -33.53 -34.69 31.85
CA GLY A 121 -32.07 -34.75 31.96
C GLY A 121 -31.37 -34.39 30.64
N LEU A 122 -31.92 -34.82 29.50
CA LEU A 122 -31.43 -34.42 28.18
C LEU A 122 -31.55 -32.90 27.96
N ALA A 123 -32.70 -32.31 28.33
CA ALA A 123 -32.96 -30.89 28.18
C ALA A 123 -32.04 -30.04 29.07
N GLU A 124 -31.80 -30.46 30.32
CA GLU A 124 -30.88 -29.79 31.25
C GLU A 124 -29.47 -29.70 30.67
N ILE A 125 -28.90 -30.84 30.23
CA ILE A 125 -27.55 -30.85 29.67
C ILE A 125 -27.47 -30.07 28.36
N ARG A 126 -28.53 -30.10 27.53
CA ARG A 126 -28.60 -29.30 26.30
C ARG A 126 -28.54 -27.81 26.60
N GLU A 127 -29.24 -27.34 27.63
CA GLU A 127 -29.22 -25.92 28.03
C GLU A 127 -27.83 -25.52 28.55
N LEU A 128 -27.16 -26.36 29.35
CA LEU A 128 -25.79 -26.08 29.81
C LEU A 128 -24.80 -25.94 28.66
N ILE A 129 -24.92 -26.78 27.62
CA ILE A 129 -24.09 -26.67 26.41
C ILE A 129 -24.39 -25.37 25.66
N ALA A 130 -25.67 -25.01 25.52
CA ALA A 130 -26.08 -23.78 24.85
C ALA A 130 -25.59 -22.53 25.61
N GLU A 131 -25.70 -22.53 26.93
CA GLU A 131 -25.19 -21.45 27.79
C GLU A 131 -23.68 -21.29 27.66
N ARG A 132 -22.93 -22.39 27.70
CA ARG A 132 -21.47 -22.36 27.49
C ARG A 132 -21.11 -21.74 26.14
N ARG A 133 -21.77 -22.17 25.06
CA ARG A 133 -21.53 -21.61 23.71
C ARG A 133 -21.78 -20.11 23.67
N ARG A 134 -22.90 -19.63 24.26
CA ARG A 134 -23.19 -18.18 24.34
C ARG A 134 -22.08 -17.42 25.07
N ARG A 135 -21.54 -17.96 26.16
CA ARG A 135 -20.42 -17.33 26.90
C ARG A 135 -19.14 -17.32 26.08
N GLU A 136 -18.81 -18.42 25.40
CA GLU A 136 -17.62 -18.53 24.54
C GLU A 136 -17.71 -17.57 23.33
N GLU A 137 -18.88 -17.47 22.69
CA GLU A 137 -19.13 -16.53 21.59
C GLU A 137 -19.01 -15.07 22.05
N ALA A 138 -19.59 -14.72 23.20
CA ALA A 138 -19.48 -13.38 23.77
C ALA A 138 -18.02 -13.00 24.09
N ALA A 139 -17.26 -13.93 24.70
CA ALA A 139 -15.85 -13.72 25.00
C ALA A 139 -14.98 -13.60 23.72
N ALA A 140 -15.30 -14.38 22.68
CA ALA A 140 -14.62 -14.30 21.40
C ALA A 140 -14.87 -12.95 20.69
N GLU A 141 -16.10 -12.45 20.75
CA GLU A 141 -16.46 -11.14 20.18
C GLU A 141 -15.78 -10.00 20.93
N GLU A 142 -15.77 -10.02 22.26
CA GLU A 142 -15.06 -9.03 23.07
C GLU A 142 -13.56 -9.03 22.78
N ALA A 143 -12.94 -10.22 22.71
CA ALA A 143 -11.53 -10.35 22.35
C ALA A 143 -11.24 -9.84 20.92
N ARG A 144 -12.18 -10.00 19.98
CA ARG A 144 -12.06 -9.46 18.63
C ARG A 144 -12.10 -7.92 18.63
N LEU A 145 -13.06 -7.33 19.34
CA LEU A 145 -13.17 -5.88 19.48
C LEU A 145 -11.91 -5.28 20.11
N GLN A 146 -11.43 -5.86 21.22
CA GLN A 146 -10.19 -5.42 21.88
C GLN A 146 -8.97 -5.51 20.95
N ARG A 147 -8.85 -6.57 20.14
CA ARG A 147 -7.76 -6.67 19.14
C ARG A 147 -7.85 -5.59 18.08
N THR A 148 -9.06 -5.29 17.58
CA THR A 148 -9.26 -4.24 16.58
C THR A 148 -8.95 -2.86 17.14
N GLU A 149 -9.40 -2.56 18.36
CA GLU A 149 -9.07 -1.30 19.04
C GLU A 149 -7.57 -1.18 19.32
N HIS A 150 -6.92 -2.25 19.79
CA HIS A 150 -5.48 -2.26 20.02
C HIS A 150 -4.70 -2.04 18.72
N GLN A 151 -5.07 -2.71 17.62
CA GLN A 151 -4.45 -2.50 16.30
C GLN A 151 -4.66 -1.07 15.79
N ARG A 152 -5.85 -0.49 16.03
CA ARG A 152 -6.13 0.90 15.67
C ARG A 152 -5.24 1.85 16.46
N SER A 153 -5.13 1.66 17.78
CA SER A 153 -4.27 2.47 18.65
C SER A 153 -2.80 2.41 18.26
N ILE A 154 -2.30 1.22 17.88
CA ILE A 154 -0.93 1.07 17.36
C ILE A 154 -0.76 1.90 16.07
N ARG A 155 -1.66 1.75 15.11
CA ARG A 155 -1.59 2.49 13.82
C ARG A 155 -1.65 4.00 14.02
N GLU A 156 -2.53 4.48 14.89
CA GLU A 156 -2.64 5.91 15.21
C GLU A 156 -1.35 6.44 15.85
N THR A 157 -0.71 5.65 16.71
CA THR A 157 0.57 6.00 17.34
C THR A 157 1.72 6.00 16.33
N GLU A 158 1.83 4.96 15.50
CA GLU A 158 2.83 4.87 14.42
C GLU A 158 2.69 6.00 13.41
N GLN A 159 1.45 6.40 13.06
CA GLN A 159 1.19 7.54 12.18
C GLN A 159 1.62 8.86 12.82
N ALA A 160 1.28 9.08 14.09
CA ALA A 160 1.68 10.28 14.82
C ALA A 160 3.21 10.40 14.95
N GLU A 161 3.89 9.29 15.27
CA GLU A 161 5.35 9.24 15.33
C GLU A 161 5.99 9.53 13.97
N ALA A 162 5.46 8.94 12.88
CA ALA A 162 5.94 9.18 11.53
C ALA A 162 5.72 10.63 11.06
N GLU A 163 4.60 11.26 11.43
CA GLU A 163 4.33 12.67 11.17
C GLU A 163 5.28 13.58 11.95
N GLN A 164 5.53 13.27 13.23
CA GLN A 164 6.48 14.01 14.05
C GLN A 164 7.92 13.89 13.50
N GLU A 165 8.34 12.70 13.08
CA GLU A 165 9.65 12.49 12.47
C GLU A 165 9.78 13.27 11.15
N LYS A 166 8.75 13.26 10.31
CA LYS A 166 8.71 14.05 9.07
C LYS A 166 8.81 15.55 9.35
N ALA A 167 8.06 16.07 10.32
CA ALA A 167 8.12 17.47 10.72
C ALA A 167 9.52 17.85 11.23
N SER A 168 10.11 17.04 12.11
CA SER A 168 11.47 17.26 12.63
C SER A 168 12.54 17.17 11.53
N ARG A 169 12.40 16.24 10.58
CA ARG A 169 13.30 16.15 9.43
C ARG A 169 13.19 17.40 8.54
N ARG A 170 11.97 17.86 8.27
CA ARG A 170 11.71 19.07 7.48
C ARG A 170 12.36 20.30 8.12
N GLU A 171 12.15 20.50 9.42
CA GLU A 171 12.77 21.60 10.16
C GLU A 171 14.30 21.55 10.06
N ARG A 172 14.91 20.37 10.31
CA ARG A 172 16.36 20.18 10.16
C ARG A 172 16.89 20.52 8.77
N LEU A 173 16.19 20.12 7.71
CA LEU A 173 16.60 20.41 6.33
C LEU A 173 16.55 21.91 6.01
N ILE A 174 15.48 22.59 6.42
CA ILE A 174 15.33 24.03 6.23
C ILE A 174 16.41 24.78 7.02
N THR A 175 16.60 24.45 8.30
CA THR A 175 17.65 25.07 9.13
C THR A 175 19.04 24.82 8.56
N ALA A 176 19.35 23.59 8.13
CA ALA A 176 20.64 23.25 7.54
C ALA A 176 20.93 23.99 6.22
N SER A 177 19.88 24.38 5.47
CA SER A 177 20.03 25.16 4.24
C SER A 177 20.49 26.60 4.48
N GLY A 178 20.34 27.13 5.70
CA GLY A 178 20.63 28.52 6.04
C GLY A 178 19.72 29.55 5.34
N ARG A 179 18.62 29.11 4.72
CA ARG A 179 17.66 29.96 4.01
C ARG A 179 16.49 30.35 4.90
N THR A 180 15.87 31.49 4.61
CA THR A 180 14.64 31.94 5.28
C THR A 180 13.42 31.27 4.65
N PRO A 181 12.66 30.43 5.36
CA PRO A 181 11.42 29.86 4.84
C PRO A 181 10.32 30.92 4.78
N THR A 182 9.54 30.89 3.71
CA THR A 182 8.37 31.77 3.52
C THR A 182 7.11 31.25 4.24
N GLY A 183 7.09 29.96 4.58
CA GLY A 183 5.92 29.25 5.12
C GLY A 183 5.13 28.48 4.07
N ASP A 184 5.32 28.78 2.79
CA ASP A 184 4.63 28.12 1.68
C ASP A 184 5.30 26.79 1.29
N GLU A 185 4.49 25.89 0.73
CA GLU A 185 4.95 24.67 0.08
C GLU A 185 4.51 24.60 -1.37
N ALA A 186 5.32 23.92 -2.17
CA ALA A 186 4.99 23.61 -3.55
C ALA A 186 5.45 22.20 -3.92
N GLU A 187 4.88 21.70 -5.00
CA GLU A 187 5.27 20.42 -5.59
C GLU A 187 6.02 20.65 -6.91
N LEU A 188 7.18 20.03 -7.04
CA LEU A 188 7.92 19.92 -8.29
C LEU A 188 7.86 18.48 -8.78
N ARG A 189 7.15 18.28 -9.89
CA ARG A 189 7.04 16.97 -10.54
C ARG A 189 7.96 16.90 -11.75
N VAL A 190 8.74 15.82 -11.82
CA VAL A 190 9.61 15.47 -12.94
C VAL A 190 9.15 14.12 -13.47
N ILE A 191 8.97 14.03 -14.79
CA ILE A 191 8.52 12.82 -15.47
C ILE A 191 9.66 12.28 -16.32
N SER A 192 9.85 10.96 -16.32
CA SER A 192 10.82 10.32 -17.20
C SER A 192 10.27 9.05 -17.84
N THR A 193 10.25 9.02 -19.17
CA THR A 193 9.92 7.82 -19.98
C THR A 193 11.14 6.91 -20.20
N ARG A 194 12.29 7.23 -19.60
CA ARG A 194 13.50 6.43 -19.74
C ARG A 194 13.33 5.06 -19.06
N LEU A 195 13.79 4.03 -19.75
CA LEU A 195 13.78 2.66 -19.25
C LEU A 195 14.82 2.51 -18.12
N MET A 196 14.35 2.42 -16.89
CA MET A 196 15.19 2.32 -15.69
C MET A 196 14.48 1.55 -14.57
N ASN A 197 15.24 1.14 -13.55
CA ASN A 197 14.68 0.55 -12.34
C ASN A 197 14.39 1.62 -11.26
N LYS A 198 13.66 1.22 -10.22
CA LYS A 198 13.27 2.12 -9.11
C LYS A 198 14.47 2.78 -8.43
N ALA A 199 15.58 2.06 -8.23
CA ALA A 199 16.76 2.62 -7.59
C ALA A 199 17.40 3.73 -8.44
N THR A 200 17.49 3.53 -9.75
CA THR A 200 17.96 4.56 -10.68
C THR A 200 17.04 5.79 -10.69
N ALA A 201 15.72 5.60 -10.67
CA ALA A 201 14.76 6.70 -10.58
C ALA A 201 14.92 7.49 -9.27
N TRP A 202 15.18 6.82 -8.14
CA TRP A 202 15.50 7.47 -6.87
C TRP A 202 16.82 8.26 -6.89
N THR A 203 17.81 7.81 -7.64
CA THR A 203 19.07 8.54 -7.84
C THR A 203 18.90 9.75 -8.74
N MET A 204 17.94 9.73 -9.67
CA MET A 204 17.57 10.88 -10.49
C MET A 204 16.78 11.95 -9.72
N ALA A 205 16.09 11.57 -8.65
CA ALA A 205 15.37 12.51 -7.80
C ALA A 205 16.36 13.41 -7.05
N GLU A 206 16.07 14.70 -6.97
CA GLU A 206 16.87 15.66 -6.24
C GLU A 206 17.03 15.20 -4.77
N PRO A 207 18.24 15.25 -4.20
CA PRO A 207 18.45 14.92 -2.80
C PRO A 207 17.65 15.84 -1.87
N LEU A 208 17.30 15.32 -0.70
CA LEU A 208 16.72 16.15 0.36
C LEU A 208 17.72 17.23 0.77
N GLY A 209 17.24 18.46 0.98
CA GLY A 209 18.06 19.61 1.33
C GLY A 209 18.60 20.40 0.13
N THR A 210 18.44 19.89 -1.09
CA THR A 210 18.85 20.60 -2.30
C THR A 210 17.90 21.77 -2.60
N LEU A 211 18.46 22.86 -3.13
CA LEU A 211 17.69 23.99 -3.64
C LEU A 211 17.23 23.70 -5.07
N ALA A 212 15.92 23.79 -5.33
CA ALA A 212 15.34 23.66 -6.66
C ALA A 212 14.54 24.91 -7.04
N ARG A 213 14.56 25.27 -8.33
CA ARG A 213 13.78 26.38 -8.90
C ARG A 213 12.53 25.83 -9.59
N LEU A 214 11.38 26.43 -9.30
CA LEU A 214 10.11 26.15 -9.96
C LEU A 214 9.98 26.93 -11.27
N ARG A 215 9.07 26.48 -12.15
CA ARG A 215 8.77 27.18 -13.42
C ARG A 215 8.25 28.61 -13.21
N ASP A 216 7.62 28.90 -12.07
CA ASP A 216 7.14 30.24 -11.71
C ASP A 216 8.25 31.16 -11.14
N GLY A 217 9.50 30.67 -11.08
CA GLY A 217 10.66 31.40 -10.60
C GLY A 217 10.91 31.28 -9.09
N ARG A 218 9.96 30.77 -8.31
CA ARG A 218 10.17 30.55 -6.87
C ARG A 218 11.21 29.45 -6.65
N ARG A 219 11.89 29.51 -5.51
CA ARG A 219 12.89 28.51 -5.11
C ARG A 219 12.47 27.86 -3.81
N GLY A 220 12.78 26.58 -3.67
CA GLY A 220 12.48 25.83 -2.45
C GLY A 220 13.52 24.78 -2.14
N ILE A 221 13.58 24.41 -0.86
CA ILE A 221 14.42 23.30 -0.38
C ILE A 221 13.59 22.02 -0.46
N VAL A 222 14.16 20.96 -1.05
CA VAL A 222 13.50 19.65 -1.14
C VAL A 222 13.40 19.03 0.26
N VAL A 223 12.19 18.90 0.78
CA VAL A 223 11.91 18.38 2.14
C VAL A 223 11.29 17.00 2.16
N ASP A 224 10.64 16.61 1.06
CA ASP A 224 10.18 15.25 0.81
C ASP A 224 10.32 14.91 -0.67
N ARG A 225 10.36 13.61 -0.96
CA ARG A 225 10.36 13.12 -2.34
C ARG A 225 9.68 11.77 -2.44
N LYS A 226 8.96 11.55 -3.54
CA LYS A 226 8.24 10.31 -3.85
C LYS A 226 8.58 9.91 -5.27
N VAL A 227 8.83 8.61 -5.46
CA VAL A 227 9.11 8.01 -6.77
C VAL A 227 8.22 6.80 -6.97
N TRP A 228 7.45 6.80 -8.04
CA TRP A 228 6.62 5.67 -8.45
C TRP A 228 6.67 5.48 -9.96
N PHE A 229 6.30 4.27 -10.39
CA PHE A 229 6.19 3.92 -11.80
C PHE A 229 4.71 3.88 -12.16
N THR A 230 4.38 4.51 -13.28
CA THR A 230 3.06 4.53 -13.88
C THR A 230 3.16 3.71 -15.16
N ASP A 231 2.48 2.56 -15.22
CA ASP A 231 2.46 1.72 -16.42
C ASP A 231 1.51 2.28 -17.49
N GLU A 232 1.52 1.68 -18.69
CA GLU A 232 0.72 2.12 -19.84
C GLU A 232 -0.80 2.03 -19.57
N GLU A 233 -1.24 1.05 -18.79
CA GLU A 233 -2.65 0.88 -18.44
C GLU A 233 -3.12 2.00 -17.49
N MET A 234 -2.31 2.32 -16.48
CA MET A 234 -2.57 3.46 -15.59
C MET A 234 -2.43 4.81 -16.30
N ALA A 235 -1.48 4.94 -17.22
CA ALA A 235 -1.29 6.16 -18.00
C ALA A 235 -2.50 6.41 -18.93
N SER A 236 -2.99 5.40 -19.63
CA SER A 236 -4.14 5.59 -20.53
C SER A 236 -5.48 5.86 -19.82
N SER A 237 -5.61 5.44 -18.55
CA SER A 237 -6.86 5.55 -17.80
C SER A 237 -6.96 6.77 -16.88
N VAL A 238 -5.83 7.28 -16.37
CA VAL A 238 -5.81 8.31 -15.31
C VAL A 238 -4.75 9.40 -15.56
N CYS A 239 -4.04 9.41 -16.71
CA CYS A 239 -2.91 10.32 -16.85
C CYS A 239 -3.31 11.80 -16.84
N TRP A 240 -2.88 12.46 -15.77
CA TRP A 240 -2.97 13.89 -15.48
C TRP A 240 -1.99 14.71 -16.33
N HIS A 241 -1.14 14.05 -17.12
CA HIS A 241 -0.04 14.67 -17.86
C HIS A 241 -0.39 14.83 -19.33
N ARG A 242 -0.32 16.06 -19.80
CA ARG A 242 -0.52 16.38 -21.22
C ARG A 242 0.62 15.86 -22.11
N GLU A 243 1.80 15.62 -21.53
CA GLU A 243 3.06 15.38 -22.25
C GLU A 243 3.38 13.88 -22.41
N THR A 244 2.80 12.99 -21.57
CA THR A 244 3.06 11.54 -21.55
C THR A 244 1.78 10.72 -21.50
N HIS A 245 0.74 11.21 -22.18
CA HIS A 245 -0.51 10.48 -22.32
C HIS A 245 -0.21 9.14 -23.02
N ASP A 246 -0.67 8.02 -22.45
CA ASP A 246 -0.54 6.66 -22.98
C ASP A 246 0.87 6.00 -22.97
N GLU A 247 1.87 6.60 -22.32
CA GLU A 247 3.20 5.99 -22.20
C GLU A 247 3.54 5.62 -20.74
N ALA A 248 4.18 4.47 -20.53
CA ALA A 248 4.75 4.12 -19.23
C ALA A 248 5.88 5.08 -18.83
N HIS A 249 5.86 5.56 -17.59
CA HIS A 249 6.82 6.55 -17.12
C HIS A 249 7.09 6.46 -15.60
N TRP A 250 8.21 7.06 -15.21
CA TRP A 250 8.56 7.32 -13.82
C TRP A 250 8.06 8.71 -13.43
N ASP A 251 7.31 8.76 -12.33
CA ASP A 251 6.92 10.00 -11.66
C ASP A 251 7.85 10.26 -10.48
N ILE A 252 8.48 11.42 -10.49
CA ILE A 252 9.37 11.88 -9.43
C ILE A 252 8.79 13.19 -8.88
N LEU A 253 8.18 13.11 -7.70
CA LEU A 253 7.58 14.24 -7.01
C LEU A 253 8.51 14.72 -5.89
N HIS A 254 8.77 16.02 -5.86
CA HIS A 254 9.48 16.69 -4.78
C HIS A 254 8.52 17.63 -4.07
N THR A 255 8.48 17.57 -2.75
CA THR A 255 7.83 18.60 -1.93
C THR A 255 8.88 19.61 -1.53
N LEU A 256 8.62 20.87 -1.84
CA LEU A 256 9.53 22.00 -1.66
C LEU A 256 9.00 22.92 -0.57
N ALA A 257 9.83 23.21 0.43
CA ALA A 257 9.58 24.33 1.34
C ALA A 257 10.11 25.61 0.68
N ILE A 258 9.23 26.55 0.35
CA ILE A 258 9.59 27.77 -0.38
C ILE A 258 10.41 28.69 0.52
N VAL A 259 11.51 29.20 -0.04
CA VAL A 259 12.46 30.07 0.66
C VAL A 259 12.63 31.39 -0.06
N GLU A 260 13.03 32.42 0.69
CA GLU A 260 13.35 33.71 0.11
C GLU A 260 14.59 33.62 -0.81
N PRO A 261 14.54 34.23 -2.01
CA PRO A 261 15.70 34.33 -2.87
C PRO A 261 16.77 35.22 -2.23
N THR A 262 18.04 34.94 -2.48
CA THR A 262 19.12 35.87 -2.13
C THR A 262 19.10 37.10 -3.04
N ALA A 263 19.77 38.18 -2.62
CA ALA A 263 19.94 39.37 -3.46
C ALA A 263 20.64 39.05 -4.80
N GLU A 264 21.59 38.11 -4.79
CA GLU A 264 22.29 37.65 -6.00
C GLU A 264 21.36 36.87 -6.92
N GLU A 265 20.53 35.97 -6.37
CA GLU A 265 19.53 35.21 -7.14
C GLU A 265 18.45 36.12 -7.73
N GLN A 266 18.00 37.11 -6.96
CA GLN A 266 17.04 38.11 -7.44
C GLN A 266 17.64 38.96 -8.58
N ALA A 267 18.89 39.40 -8.43
CA ALA A 267 19.58 40.14 -9.48
C ALA A 267 19.78 39.29 -10.76
N ALA A 268 20.09 38.00 -10.61
CA ALA A 268 20.19 37.07 -11.73
C ALA A 268 18.83 36.86 -12.42
N ASP A 269 17.76 36.68 -11.64
CA ASP A 269 16.39 36.55 -12.17
C ASP A 269 15.93 37.82 -12.90
N ASP A 270 16.24 38.99 -12.36
CA ASP A 270 15.89 40.26 -12.99
C ASP A 270 16.71 40.48 -14.27
N ALA A 271 17.98 40.07 -14.28
CA ALA A 271 18.82 40.09 -15.48
C ALA A 271 18.32 39.11 -16.55
N GLU A 272 17.90 37.89 -16.17
CA GLU A 272 17.29 36.89 -17.05
C GLU A 272 15.96 37.40 -17.61
N ARG A 273 15.09 37.97 -16.77
CA ARG A 273 13.81 38.54 -17.20
C ARG A 273 14.00 39.72 -18.15
N ALA A 274 14.96 40.60 -17.87
CA ALA A 274 15.31 41.69 -18.77
C ALA A 274 15.89 41.17 -20.09
N ALA A 275 16.70 40.11 -20.05
CA ALA A 275 17.22 39.46 -21.26
C ALA A 275 16.09 38.86 -22.10
N HIS A 276 15.15 38.16 -21.48
CA HIS A 276 14.02 37.53 -22.15
C HIS A 276 13.06 38.57 -22.74
N ALA A 277 12.78 39.66 -22.00
CA ALA A 277 11.98 40.77 -22.51
C ALA A 277 12.62 41.42 -23.76
N ASP A 278 13.94 41.61 -23.74
CA ASP A 278 14.69 42.08 -24.91
C ASP A 278 14.55 41.10 -26.09
N ALA A 279 14.66 39.78 -25.85
CA ALA A 279 14.50 38.76 -26.89
C ALA A 279 13.11 38.77 -27.53
N VAL A 280 12.05 38.86 -26.71
CA VAL A 280 10.66 38.94 -27.17
C VAL A 280 10.44 40.22 -27.97
N GLU A 281 10.98 41.36 -27.52
CA GLU A 281 10.89 42.65 -28.24
C GLU A 281 11.50 42.53 -29.65
N ILE A 282 12.68 41.91 -29.77
CA ILE A 282 13.34 41.68 -31.08
C ILE A 282 12.56 40.74 -31.97
N HIS A 283 12.11 39.61 -31.43
CA HIS A 283 11.31 38.67 -32.21
C HIS A 283 10.06 39.35 -32.79
N GLN A 284 9.36 40.15 -31.99
CA GLN A 284 8.20 40.93 -32.46
C GLN A 284 8.55 41.98 -33.52
N ILE A 285 9.70 42.64 -33.41
CA ILE A 285 10.18 43.59 -34.44
C ILE A 285 10.43 42.87 -35.76
N ILE A 286 11.08 41.71 -35.73
CA ILE A 286 11.34 40.90 -36.93
C ILE A 286 10.03 40.41 -37.54
N GLU A 287 9.10 39.91 -36.73
CA GLU A 287 7.78 39.50 -37.22
C GLU A 287 7.02 40.67 -37.87
N ALA A 288 7.06 41.85 -37.25
CA ALA A 288 6.43 43.05 -37.81
C ALA A 288 7.07 43.46 -39.15
N ALA A 289 8.40 43.48 -39.23
CA ALA A 289 9.12 43.76 -40.48
C ALA A 289 8.83 42.70 -41.56
N THR A 290 8.69 41.43 -41.17
CA THR A 290 8.37 40.31 -42.06
C THR A 290 6.96 40.41 -42.62
N ARG A 291 5.97 40.84 -41.81
CA ARG A 291 4.57 40.92 -42.27
C ARG A 291 4.24 42.25 -42.96
N GLY A 292 4.85 43.35 -42.52
CA GLY A 292 4.46 44.72 -42.91
C GLY A 292 5.30 45.38 -44.00
N GLY A 293 6.50 44.87 -44.30
CA GLY A 293 7.36 45.48 -45.31
C GLY A 293 7.01 45.09 -46.75
N ASP A 294 7.22 46.02 -47.68
CA ASP A 294 7.08 45.81 -49.11
C ASP A 294 8.12 44.80 -49.59
N ILE A 295 7.69 43.81 -50.37
CA ILE A 295 8.57 42.76 -50.90
C ILE A 295 9.38 43.34 -52.06
N THR A 296 10.71 43.25 -51.97
CA THR A 296 11.62 43.60 -53.07
C THR A 296 12.10 42.33 -53.77
N GLN A 297 12.42 42.44 -55.08
CA GLN A 297 13.06 41.35 -55.81
C GLN A 297 14.57 41.45 -55.62
N GLY A 298 15.12 40.59 -54.74
CA GLY A 298 16.55 40.54 -54.43
C GLY A 298 16.97 41.50 -53.31
N TRP A 299 18.24 41.43 -52.91
CA TRP A 299 18.80 42.28 -51.86
C TRP A 299 19.20 43.65 -52.41
N ASN A 300 18.76 44.71 -51.74
CA ASN A 300 19.32 46.03 -51.90
C ASN A 300 20.68 46.08 -51.21
N GLY A 301 21.73 46.42 -51.98
CA GLY A 301 23.03 46.74 -51.41
C GLY A 301 22.97 48.05 -50.64
N ILE A 302 22.84 47.98 -49.31
CA ILE A 302 22.88 49.17 -48.44
C ILE A 302 24.35 49.45 -48.10
N GLU A 303 24.87 50.61 -48.47
CA GLU A 303 26.24 51.00 -48.13
C GLU A 303 26.40 51.20 -46.61
N ASP A 304 27.58 50.93 -46.07
CA ASP A 304 27.84 51.09 -44.63
C ASP A 304 27.59 52.54 -44.14
N SER A 305 27.85 53.53 -44.99
CA SER A 305 27.58 54.97 -44.76
C SER A 305 26.09 55.29 -44.57
N GLN A 306 25.21 54.42 -45.05
CA GLN A 306 23.76 54.57 -44.96
C GLN A 306 23.16 53.80 -43.79
N ARG A 307 23.96 53.02 -43.06
CA ARG A 307 23.51 52.20 -41.93
C ARG A 307 23.65 52.96 -40.63
N VAL A 308 22.57 53.00 -39.86
CA VAL A 308 22.55 53.46 -38.47
C VAL A 308 22.79 52.28 -37.52
N GLY A 309 22.30 51.08 -37.87
CA GLY A 309 22.55 49.88 -37.10
C GLY A 309 22.05 48.61 -37.78
N VAL A 310 22.56 47.48 -37.33
CA VAL A 310 22.29 46.15 -37.85
C VAL A 310 21.95 45.22 -36.70
N ILE A 311 20.88 44.44 -36.85
CA ILE A 311 20.45 43.41 -35.91
C ILE A 311 20.47 42.08 -36.67
N ARG A 312 21.38 41.18 -36.31
CA ARG A 312 21.47 39.83 -36.88
C ARG A 312 20.80 38.85 -35.92
N CYS A 313 19.96 37.99 -36.46
CA CYS A 313 19.22 37.02 -35.66
C CYS A 313 19.43 35.60 -36.19
N TRP A 314 19.50 34.64 -35.27
CA TRP A 314 19.58 33.22 -35.55
C TRP A 314 18.61 32.44 -34.68
N TYR A 315 17.94 31.45 -35.26
CA TYR A 315 16.99 30.59 -34.57
C TYR A 315 17.54 29.16 -34.46
N GLY A 316 17.15 28.44 -33.40
CA GLY A 316 17.47 27.02 -33.20
C GLY A 316 18.71 26.74 -32.33
N THR A 317 18.84 25.48 -31.90
CA THR A 317 19.74 25.04 -30.81
C THR A 317 21.01 24.31 -31.26
N GLY A 318 21.34 24.26 -32.55
CA GLY A 318 22.53 23.51 -33.03
C GLY A 318 23.20 24.12 -34.25
N GLU A 319 22.47 24.24 -35.34
CA GLU A 319 22.90 25.02 -36.51
C GLU A 319 22.25 26.39 -36.36
N ARG A 320 23.07 27.45 -36.25
CA ARG A 320 22.59 28.83 -36.14
C ARG A 320 21.87 29.20 -37.44
N ASN A 321 20.60 28.83 -37.58
CA ASN A 321 19.83 29.09 -38.78
C ASN A 321 19.64 30.59 -38.88
N PRO A 322 20.17 31.26 -39.92
CA PRO A 322 20.09 32.70 -40.03
C PRO A 322 18.61 33.10 -40.15
N GLY A 323 18.12 33.80 -39.13
CA GLY A 323 16.75 34.29 -38.99
C GLY A 323 16.50 35.64 -39.66
N GLY A 324 17.47 36.12 -40.42
CA GLY A 324 17.45 37.40 -41.11
C GLY A 324 18.31 38.47 -40.44
N THR A 325 18.64 39.48 -41.23
CA THR A 325 19.38 40.68 -40.83
C THR A 325 18.47 41.88 -40.99
N LEU A 326 18.21 42.59 -39.89
CA LEU A 326 17.44 43.82 -39.90
C LEU A 326 18.39 45.02 -39.89
N ILE A 327 18.28 45.88 -40.89
CA ILE A 327 19.15 47.04 -41.13
C ILE A 327 18.30 48.29 -40.96
N PHE A 328 18.75 49.20 -40.10
CA PHE A 328 18.16 50.53 -39.97
C PHE A 328 19.02 51.55 -40.70
N THR A 329 18.40 52.35 -41.57
CA THR A 329 19.12 53.29 -42.44
C THR A 329 19.00 54.75 -41.99
N THR A 330 19.90 55.60 -42.49
CA THR A 330 19.94 57.04 -42.17
C THR A 330 18.72 57.82 -42.68
N ASP A 331 18.03 57.30 -43.69
CA ASP A 331 16.78 57.83 -44.23
C ASP A 331 15.52 57.21 -43.57
N GLU A 332 15.67 56.68 -42.36
CA GLU A 332 14.58 56.16 -41.51
C GLU A 332 13.81 54.96 -42.11
N ARG A 333 14.49 54.07 -42.84
CA ARG A 333 13.90 52.82 -43.32
C ARG A 333 14.38 51.63 -42.49
N VAL A 334 13.50 50.65 -42.34
CA VAL A 334 13.81 49.34 -41.78
C VAL A 334 13.85 48.33 -42.91
N VAL A 335 15.00 47.72 -43.15
CA VAL A 335 15.22 46.73 -44.20
C VAL A 335 15.51 45.38 -43.56
N LEU A 336 14.61 44.42 -43.74
CA LEU A 336 14.80 43.04 -43.32
C LEU A 336 15.28 42.21 -44.49
N GLN A 337 16.50 41.68 -44.40
CA GLN A 337 17.07 40.73 -45.34
C GLN A 337 16.98 39.32 -44.75
N HIS A 338 15.99 38.54 -45.18
CA HIS A 338 15.82 37.16 -44.76
C HIS A 338 16.44 36.21 -45.79
N PRO A 339 17.27 35.22 -45.38
CA PRO A 339 17.94 34.32 -46.30
C PRO A 339 16.98 33.36 -47.03
N GLY A 340 15.74 33.26 -46.57
CA GLY A 340 14.69 32.37 -47.08
C GLY A 340 14.44 31.21 -46.11
N TYR A 341 13.27 30.57 -46.19
CA TYR A 341 13.03 29.27 -45.55
C TYR A 341 13.55 28.14 -46.45
N TYR A 342 13.79 26.96 -45.88
CA TYR A 342 14.30 25.76 -46.59
C TYR A 342 13.51 25.42 -47.87
N ASP A 343 12.24 25.83 -47.94
CA ASP A 343 11.33 25.44 -49.01
C ASP A 343 11.29 26.46 -50.17
N ASP A 344 11.70 27.72 -49.94
CA ASP A 344 11.53 28.79 -50.93
C ASP A 344 12.81 29.17 -51.69
N TYR A 345 14.02 28.85 -51.20
CA TYR A 345 15.35 29.22 -51.77
C TYR A 345 15.55 30.68 -52.22
N LEU A 346 14.54 31.54 -52.09
CA LEU A 346 14.53 32.91 -52.55
C LEU A 346 14.90 33.81 -51.38
N HIS A 347 15.98 34.55 -51.56
CA HIS A 347 16.34 35.67 -50.72
C HIS A 347 15.21 36.70 -50.75
N THR A 348 14.51 36.87 -49.63
CA THR A 348 13.44 37.84 -49.50
C THR A 348 13.94 39.02 -48.69
N GLU A 349 13.96 40.18 -49.32
CA GLU A 349 14.12 41.44 -48.62
C GLU A 349 12.77 42.15 -48.50
N ARG A 350 12.58 42.80 -47.35
CA ARG A 350 11.41 43.62 -47.07
C ARG A 350 11.84 44.99 -46.58
N VAL A 351 11.21 46.03 -47.11
CA VAL A 351 11.48 47.42 -46.73
C VAL A 351 10.23 48.00 -46.09
N SER A 352 10.39 48.64 -44.93
CA SER A 352 9.31 49.33 -44.24
C SER A 352 9.72 50.75 -43.84
N THR A 353 8.81 51.69 -44.05
CA THR A 353 8.87 53.09 -43.57
C THR A 353 7.81 53.35 -42.49
N ASP A 354 7.19 52.30 -41.94
CA ASP A 354 6.20 52.44 -40.88
C ASP A 354 6.79 53.17 -39.66
N PRO A 355 6.25 54.35 -39.29
CA PRO A 355 6.76 55.14 -38.19
C PRO A 355 6.83 54.39 -36.85
N GLU A 356 5.90 53.46 -36.59
CA GLU A 356 5.89 52.69 -35.36
C GLU A 356 7.05 51.68 -35.31
N LEU A 357 7.23 50.90 -36.40
CA LEU A 357 8.35 49.97 -36.52
C LEU A 357 9.70 50.68 -36.48
N VAL A 358 9.83 51.81 -37.19
CA VAL A 358 11.03 52.65 -37.20
C VAL A 358 11.37 53.14 -35.79
N ALA A 359 10.39 53.65 -35.05
CA ALA A 359 10.59 54.10 -33.68
C ALA A 359 11.05 52.96 -32.74
N ARG A 360 10.46 51.77 -32.88
CA ARG A 360 10.82 50.58 -32.10
C ARG A 360 12.26 50.13 -32.38
N VAL A 361 12.65 50.02 -33.66
CA VAL A 361 14.01 49.64 -34.06
C VAL A 361 15.04 50.66 -33.55
N ARG A 362 14.73 51.96 -33.67
CA ARG A 362 15.58 53.04 -33.14
C ARG A 362 15.78 52.92 -31.64
N ALA A 363 14.71 52.69 -30.88
CA ALA A 363 14.77 52.54 -29.43
C ALA A 363 15.66 51.36 -29.00
N VAL A 364 15.58 50.24 -29.73
CA VAL A 364 16.42 49.06 -29.51
C VAL A 364 17.90 49.33 -29.79
N LEU A 365 18.21 50.03 -30.88
CA LEU A 365 19.59 50.39 -31.26
C LEU A 365 20.19 51.43 -30.30
N ALA A 366 19.37 52.34 -29.76
CA ALA A 366 19.81 53.33 -28.77
C ALA A 366 20.33 52.70 -27.47
N LYS A 367 19.97 51.45 -27.17
CA LYS A 367 20.52 50.68 -26.03
C LYS A 367 21.98 50.21 -26.26
N GLY A 368 22.55 50.45 -27.44
CA GLY A 368 23.95 50.16 -27.78
C GLY A 368 24.21 48.74 -28.30
N SER A 369 25.43 48.52 -28.82
CA SER A 369 25.92 47.24 -29.32
C SER A 369 26.00 46.20 -28.21
N ARG A 370 25.45 45.00 -28.47
CA ARG A 370 25.42 43.89 -27.52
C ARG A 370 25.24 42.56 -28.25
N GLN A 371 25.60 41.46 -27.62
CA GLN A 371 25.33 40.10 -28.11
C GLN A 371 24.60 39.34 -27.02
N ARG A 372 23.54 38.60 -27.36
CA ARG A 372 22.84 37.72 -26.41
C ARG A 372 22.52 36.37 -27.05
N GLU A 373 22.64 35.35 -26.22
CA GLU A 373 22.31 33.97 -26.56
C GLU A 373 21.24 33.49 -25.60
N HIS A 374 20.08 33.11 -26.14
CA HIS A 374 18.99 32.50 -25.39
C HIS A 374 18.84 31.05 -25.83
N VAL A 375 19.17 30.14 -24.92
CA VAL A 375 19.32 28.69 -25.16
C VAL A 375 18.08 28.07 -25.81
N ASP A 376 16.90 28.66 -25.63
CA ASP A 376 15.63 28.03 -26.02
C ASP A 376 14.87 28.73 -27.16
N GLN A 377 15.30 29.91 -27.64
CA GLN A 377 14.44 30.72 -28.53
C GLN A 377 15.16 31.45 -29.66
N LEU A 378 16.23 32.21 -29.37
CA LEU A 378 16.82 33.13 -30.34
C LEU A 378 18.23 33.56 -29.90
N ILE A 379 19.18 33.50 -30.82
CA ILE A 379 20.49 34.15 -30.68
C ILE A 379 20.43 35.44 -31.48
N TYR A 380 20.89 36.55 -30.91
CA TYR A 380 20.93 37.81 -31.63
C TYR A 380 22.18 38.64 -31.32
N GLU A 381 22.67 39.30 -32.35
CA GLU A 381 23.81 40.21 -32.31
C GLU A 381 23.36 41.58 -32.79
N TYR A 382 23.62 42.59 -31.98
CA TYR A 382 23.40 43.99 -32.33
C TYR A 382 24.73 44.63 -32.65
N GLU A 383 24.78 45.25 -33.81
CA GLU A 383 25.88 46.08 -34.24
C GLU A 383 25.33 47.48 -34.49
N VAL A 384 25.56 48.41 -33.56
CA VAL A 384 25.36 49.84 -33.83
C VAL A 384 26.57 50.28 -34.63
N VAL A 385 26.34 50.67 -35.89
CA VAL A 385 27.39 51.23 -36.74
C VAL A 385 27.55 52.67 -36.30
N SER A 386 28.58 52.93 -35.49
CA SER A 386 28.95 54.29 -35.11
C SER A 386 29.32 55.07 -36.37
N GLY A 387 28.36 55.79 -36.95
CA GLY A 387 28.70 56.93 -37.75
C GLY A 387 29.37 57.92 -36.81
N ASP A 388 30.67 58.18 -36.99
CA ASP A 388 31.28 59.40 -36.47
C ASP A 388 30.29 60.53 -36.79
N GLN A 389 29.62 61.06 -35.76
CA GLN A 389 28.81 62.24 -35.94
C GLN A 389 29.75 63.36 -36.38
N PRO A 390 29.43 64.13 -37.44
CA PRO A 390 30.18 65.33 -37.76
C PRO A 390 30.13 66.36 -36.64
#